data_AF-A0A6B1ICQ8-F1
#
_entry.id   AF-A0A6B1ICQ8-F1
#
_cell.length_a   1.000
_cell.length_b   1.000
_cell.length_c   1.000
_cell.angle_alpha   90.00
_cell.angle_beta   90.00
_cell.angle_gamma   90.00
#
_symmetry.space_group_name_H-M   'P 1'
#
loop_
_entity.id
_entity.type
_entity.pdbx_description
1 polymer ?
#
loop_
_entity_poly.entity_id
_entity_poly.type
_entity_poly.pdbx_seq_one_letter_code
_entity_poly.pdbx_strand_id
1 'polypeptide(L)'
;GARHIHPEVSARMEYAAIVGGCVGCATPQGAALAGIEATGTMPHALILCLGDTLKATEAFDRHIDAEVERIALVDTFKDEAEESLRLAEALGEKLWGVRLDTPSERGRVTAELVAEVRARLDQAGHSHVKIAVSGGLDAERIGYFRAAGAPVDAFGVGSAISAASAIDFTADIKEVDGRPVAKRGRIPGLTENPRLKRLEL
;
A
#
# COMPACT_ATOMS: atom_id res chain seq x y z
N GLY A 1 0.07 -0.80 6.30
CA GLY A 1 -0.24 0.03 7.50
C GLY A 1 0.16 -0.57 8.83
N ALA A 2 0.81 -1.74 8.89
CA ALA A 2 1.08 -2.48 10.14
C ALA A 2 1.73 -1.65 11.27
N ARG A 3 2.62 -0.72 10.92
CA ARG A 3 3.33 0.14 11.88
C ARG A 3 2.45 1.08 12.72
N HIS A 4 1.17 1.27 12.37
CA HIS A 4 0.26 2.20 13.04
C HIS A 4 -0.61 1.54 14.12
N ILE A 5 -0.51 0.23 14.30
CA ILE A 5 -1.36 -0.56 15.20
C ILE A 5 -0.51 -1.50 16.06
N HIS A 6 -1.13 -2.12 17.07
CA HIS A 6 -0.43 -3.08 17.92
C HIS A 6 0.07 -4.28 17.09
N PRO A 7 1.33 -4.72 17.25
CA PRO A 7 1.92 -5.77 16.40
C PRO A 7 1.14 -7.09 16.44
N GLU A 8 0.51 -7.44 17.56
CA GLU A 8 -0.28 -8.67 17.70
C GLU A 8 -1.50 -8.76 16.77
N VAL A 9 -2.01 -7.63 16.29
CA VAL A 9 -3.17 -7.57 15.39
C VAL A 9 -2.78 -7.19 13.95
N SER A 10 -1.50 -6.94 13.70
CA SER A 10 -0.99 -6.47 12.40
C SER A 10 -1.27 -7.44 11.26
N ALA A 11 -1.03 -8.73 11.46
CA ALA A 11 -1.26 -9.76 10.46
C ALA A 11 -2.74 -9.86 10.05
N ARG A 12 -3.67 -9.74 11.02
CA ARG A 12 -5.12 -9.75 10.74
C ARG A 12 -5.58 -8.50 10.02
N MET A 13 -5.01 -7.34 10.36
CA MET A 13 -5.29 -6.09 9.65
C MET A 13 -4.84 -6.19 8.19
N GLU A 14 -3.65 -6.73 7.92
CA GLU A 14 -3.17 -6.89 6.55
C GLU A 14 -3.98 -7.94 5.77
N TYR A 15 -4.34 -9.07 6.40
CA TYR A 15 -5.28 -10.03 5.81
C TYR A 15 -6.61 -9.35 5.43
N ALA A 16 -7.19 -8.56 6.32
CA ALA A 16 -8.42 -7.81 6.04
C ALA A 16 -8.24 -6.80 4.89
N ALA A 17 -7.07 -6.17 4.78
CA ALA A 17 -6.74 -5.28 3.67
C ALA A 17 -6.69 -6.03 2.33
N ILE A 18 -6.08 -7.23 2.29
CA ILE A 18 -6.07 -8.09 1.10
C ILE A 18 -7.48 -8.50 0.71
N VAL A 19 -8.27 -9.01 1.66
CA VAL A 19 -9.69 -9.36 1.42
C VAL A 19 -10.50 -8.16 0.95
N GLY A 20 -10.17 -6.95 1.43
CA GLY A 20 -10.77 -5.69 1.02
C GLY A 20 -10.35 -5.19 -0.37
N GLY A 21 -9.35 -5.82 -1.01
CA GLY A 21 -8.93 -5.52 -2.38
C GLY A 21 -7.50 -5.02 -2.56
N CYS A 22 -6.68 -4.96 -1.50
CA CYS A 22 -5.24 -4.74 -1.67
C CYS A 22 -4.58 -5.94 -2.37
N VAL A 23 -3.67 -5.68 -3.29
CA VAL A 23 -2.97 -6.73 -4.07
C VAL A 23 -1.76 -7.32 -3.35
N GLY A 24 -1.28 -6.67 -2.28
CA GLY A 24 -0.11 -7.11 -1.52
C GLY A 24 -0.06 -6.45 -0.13
N CYS A 25 0.79 -7.00 0.75
CA CYS A 25 0.98 -6.52 2.11
C CYS A 25 2.45 -6.58 2.54
N ALA A 26 2.81 -5.87 3.62
CA ALA A 26 4.21 -5.64 3.97
C ALA A 26 4.78 -6.64 4.97
N THR A 27 3.96 -7.32 5.77
CA THR A 27 4.46 -8.24 6.80
C THR A 27 4.40 -9.70 6.33
N PRO A 28 5.43 -10.51 6.65
CA PRO A 28 5.40 -11.95 6.34
C PRO A 28 4.21 -12.69 6.97
N GLN A 29 3.80 -12.28 8.17
CA GLN A 29 2.68 -12.91 8.89
C GLN A 29 1.33 -12.59 8.24
N GLY A 30 1.12 -11.34 7.82
CA GLY A 30 -0.07 -10.97 7.06
C GLY A 30 -0.14 -11.68 5.71
N ALA A 31 1.00 -11.75 5.01
CA ALA A 31 1.12 -12.44 3.73
C ALA A 31 0.81 -13.93 3.86
N ALA A 32 1.37 -14.61 4.87
CA ALA A 32 1.09 -16.01 5.17
C ALA A 32 -0.41 -16.26 5.47
N LEU A 33 -1.07 -15.38 6.22
CA LEU A 33 -2.53 -15.50 6.46
C LEU A 33 -3.36 -15.32 5.18
N ALA A 34 -2.91 -14.47 4.27
CA ALA A 34 -3.57 -14.22 3.00
C ALA A 34 -3.19 -15.22 1.89
N GLY A 35 -2.22 -16.11 2.13
CA GLY A 35 -1.72 -17.06 1.13
C GLY A 35 -0.98 -16.40 -0.03
N ILE A 36 -0.28 -15.29 0.23
CA ILE A 36 0.52 -14.54 -0.74
C ILE A 36 1.94 -14.31 -0.21
N GLU A 37 2.83 -13.82 -1.07
CA GLU A 37 4.15 -13.34 -0.66
C GLU A 37 4.10 -11.89 -0.19
N ALA A 38 4.90 -11.56 0.82
CA ALA A 38 5.01 -10.19 1.31
C ALA A 38 5.80 -9.34 0.31
N THR A 39 5.40 -8.08 0.14
CA THR A 39 6.06 -7.16 -0.78
C THR A 39 6.67 -5.97 -0.04
N GLY A 40 7.76 -5.44 -0.57
CA GLY A 40 8.47 -4.33 0.03
C GLY A 40 9.47 -3.73 -0.95
N THR A 41 9.83 -2.47 -0.70
CA THR A 41 10.88 -1.76 -1.44
C THR A 41 12.06 -1.49 -0.50
N MET A 42 13.13 -0.90 -1.03
CA MET A 42 14.19 -0.36 -0.18
C MET A 42 13.67 0.78 0.74
N PRO A 43 14.13 0.88 2.00
CA PRO A 43 13.78 1.98 2.91
C PRO A 43 14.76 3.15 2.81
N HIS A 44 14.33 4.36 3.19
CA HIS A 44 15.22 5.53 3.31
C HIS A 44 16.44 5.25 4.21
N ALA A 45 16.29 4.42 5.24
CA ALA A 45 17.39 4.05 6.14
C ALA A 45 18.60 3.48 5.38
N LEU A 46 18.38 2.64 4.35
CA LEU A 46 19.47 2.10 3.54
C LEU A 46 20.20 3.21 2.76
N ILE A 47 19.44 4.13 2.18
CA ILE A 47 19.97 5.28 1.42
C ILE A 47 20.78 6.20 2.35
N LEU A 48 20.25 6.48 3.54
CA LEU A 48 20.91 7.32 4.55
C LEU A 48 22.22 6.68 5.05
N CYS A 49 22.24 5.38 5.31
CA CYS A 49 23.46 4.68 5.75
C CYS A 49 24.56 4.68 4.68
N LEU A 50 24.20 4.67 3.39
CA LEU A 50 25.16 4.66 2.29
C LEU A 50 25.45 6.07 1.73
N GLY A 51 24.69 7.07 2.17
CA GLY A 51 24.90 8.49 1.85
C GLY A 51 24.60 8.89 0.41
N ASP A 52 24.03 7.99 -0.41
CA ASP A 52 23.67 8.27 -1.81
C ASP A 52 22.65 7.21 -2.31
N THR A 53 21.62 7.66 -3.01
CA THR A 53 20.54 6.81 -3.51
C THR A 53 21.01 5.80 -4.54
N LEU A 54 21.91 6.20 -5.44
CA LEU A 54 22.44 5.30 -6.47
C LEU A 54 23.28 4.20 -5.84
N LYS A 55 24.22 4.55 -4.95
CA LYS A 55 25.01 3.55 -4.20
C LYS A 55 24.12 2.57 -3.45
N ALA A 56 23.05 3.06 -2.84
CA ALA A 56 22.10 2.23 -2.12
C ALA A 56 21.29 1.30 -3.03
N THR A 57 20.85 1.80 -4.17
CA THR A 57 20.10 1.01 -5.16
C THR A 57 20.98 -0.05 -5.80
N GLU A 58 22.23 0.28 -6.14
CA GLU A 58 23.22 -0.70 -6.63
C GLU A 58 23.57 -1.74 -5.57
N ALA A 59 23.68 -1.34 -4.30
CA ALA A 59 23.90 -2.29 -3.20
C ALA A 59 22.71 -3.23 -3.03
N PHE A 60 21.48 -2.71 -3.15
CA PHE A 60 20.27 -3.52 -3.14
C PHE A 60 20.25 -4.50 -4.32
N ASP A 61 20.59 -4.03 -5.53
CA ASP A 61 20.67 -4.87 -6.73
C ASP A 61 21.65 -6.05 -6.58
N ARG A 62 22.80 -5.81 -5.93
CA ARG A 62 23.83 -6.85 -5.76
C ARG A 62 23.50 -7.92 -4.72
N HIS A 63 22.72 -7.58 -3.69
CA HIS A 63 22.58 -8.44 -2.50
C HIS A 63 21.19 -9.04 -2.30
N ILE A 64 20.16 -8.46 -2.93
CA ILE A 64 18.79 -8.97 -2.83
C ILE A 64 18.51 -9.89 -4.02
N ASP A 65 17.69 -10.92 -3.82
CA ASP A 65 17.30 -11.87 -4.86
C ASP A 65 16.75 -11.15 -6.11
N ALA A 66 17.10 -11.62 -7.31
CA ALA A 66 16.70 -11.02 -8.58
C ALA A 66 15.18 -11.05 -8.81
N GLU A 67 14.45 -11.94 -8.15
CA GLU A 67 12.98 -12.00 -8.21
C GLU A 67 12.31 -10.80 -7.52
N VAL A 68 13.03 -10.09 -6.64
CA VAL A 68 12.51 -8.89 -5.98
C VAL A 68 12.68 -7.67 -6.90
N GLU A 69 11.58 -7.01 -7.24
CA GLU A 69 11.59 -5.82 -8.08
C GLU A 69 12.45 -4.70 -7.47
N ARG A 70 13.32 -4.08 -8.29
CA ARG A 70 14.14 -2.93 -7.88
C ARG A 70 13.28 -1.67 -7.96
N ILE A 71 12.66 -1.32 -6.85
CA ILE A 71 11.88 -0.09 -6.68
C ILE A 71 12.64 0.86 -5.76
N ALA A 72 13.14 1.97 -6.31
CA ALA A 72 14.00 2.91 -5.59
C ALA A 72 13.22 4.10 -5.02
N LEU A 73 13.51 4.51 -3.79
CA LEU A 73 13.02 5.76 -3.21
C LEU A 73 13.86 6.94 -3.73
N VAL A 74 13.21 7.94 -4.33
CA VAL A 74 13.89 9.05 -5.03
C VAL A 74 13.84 10.39 -4.31
N ASP A 75 13.12 10.48 -3.20
CA ASP A 75 12.85 11.69 -2.43
C ASP A 75 13.74 11.84 -1.18
N THR A 76 14.84 11.09 -1.09
CA THR A 76 15.73 11.13 0.10
C THR A 76 16.63 12.37 0.14
N PHE A 77 17.30 12.70 -0.97
CA PHE A 77 18.33 13.75 -1.02
C PHE A 77 18.09 14.80 -2.09
N LYS A 78 17.65 14.38 -3.27
CA LYS A 78 17.51 15.24 -4.45
C LYS A 78 16.05 15.44 -4.83
N ASP A 79 15.84 16.27 -5.83
CA ASP A 79 14.59 16.35 -6.56
C ASP A 79 14.25 14.99 -7.19
N GLU A 80 12.99 14.59 -7.08
CA GLU A 80 12.51 13.28 -7.46
C GLU A 80 12.68 13.01 -8.96
N ALA A 81 12.54 14.03 -9.81
CA ALA A 81 12.69 13.88 -11.25
C ALA A 81 14.17 13.73 -11.65
N GLU A 82 15.06 14.51 -11.02
CA GLU A 82 16.51 14.38 -11.22
C GLU A 82 17.05 13.03 -10.74
N GLU A 83 16.64 12.58 -9.55
CA GLU A 83 17.13 11.33 -9.00
C GLU A 83 16.55 10.11 -9.75
N SER A 84 15.29 10.19 -10.20
CA SER A 84 14.69 9.15 -11.05
C SER A 84 15.47 8.92 -12.34
N LEU A 85 15.84 10.01 -13.04
CA LEU A 85 16.67 9.94 -14.24
C LEU A 85 18.04 9.33 -13.94
N ARG A 86 18.71 9.82 -12.90
CA ARG A 86 20.04 9.34 -12.52
C ARG A 86 20.06 7.84 -12.24
N LEU A 87 19.02 7.31 -11.57
CA LEU A 87 18.90 5.88 -11.31
C LEU A 87 18.58 5.09 -12.57
N ALA A 88 17.68 5.59 -13.42
CA ALA A 88 17.31 4.93 -14.66
C ALA A 88 18.50 4.83 -15.64
N GLU A 89 19.32 5.87 -15.74
CA GLU A 89 20.55 5.88 -16.54
C GLU A 89 21.57 4.85 -16.05
N ALA A 90 21.73 4.72 -14.73
CA ALA A 90 22.75 3.84 -14.15
C ALA A 90 22.33 2.36 -14.09
N LEU A 91 21.06 2.08 -13.82
CA LEU A 91 20.55 0.71 -13.69
C LEU A 91 19.92 0.16 -14.99
N GLY A 92 19.46 1.02 -15.89
CA GLY A 92 18.80 0.63 -17.13
C GLY A 92 17.58 -0.28 -16.88
N GLU A 93 17.53 -1.41 -17.59
CA GLU A 93 16.46 -2.42 -17.47
C GLU A 93 16.34 -3.06 -16.09
N LYS A 94 17.38 -2.97 -15.26
CA LYS A 94 17.31 -3.49 -13.90
C LYS A 94 16.43 -2.67 -12.98
N LEU A 95 16.23 -1.38 -13.27
CA LEU A 95 15.35 -0.53 -12.48
C LEU A 95 13.91 -0.80 -12.89
N TRP A 96 13.18 -1.54 -12.06
CA TRP A 96 11.77 -1.80 -12.31
C TRP A 96 10.92 -0.54 -12.12
N GLY A 97 11.24 0.28 -11.11
CA GLY A 97 10.47 1.49 -10.84
C GLY A 97 11.08 2.42 -9.80
N VAL A 98 10.42 3.56 -9.63
CA VAL A 98 10.72 4.56 -8.59
C VAL A 98 9.50 4.72 -7.69
N ARG A 99 9.75 5.02 -6.41
CA ARG A 99 8.71 5.33 -5.43
C ARG A 99 8.85 6.78 -4.96
N LEU A 100 7.76 7.53 -5.12
CA LEU A 100 7.61 8.89 -4.59
C LEU A 100 6.93 8.81 -3.22
N ASP A 101 7.61 9.27 -2.17
CA ASP A 101 7.09 9.35 -0.80
C ASP A 101 7.22 10.78 -0.21
N THR A 102 7.25 11.78 -1.10
CA THR A 102 7.58 13.18 -0.80
C THR A 102 6.84 13.68 0.46
N PRO A 103 7.57 14.19 1.46
CA PRO A 103 6.97 14.59 2.73
C PRO A 103 6.09 15.83 2.60
N SER A 104 5.21 16.06 3.57
CA SER A 104 4.25 17.17 3.55
C SER A 104 4.88 18.55 3.58
N GLU A 105 6.02 18.67 4.22
CA GLU A 105 6.87 19.84 4.35
C GLU A 105 7.49 20.24 3.00
N ARG A 106 7.48 19.31 2.04
CA ARG A 106 7.90 19.50 0.65
C ARG A 106 6.72 19.60 -0.32
N GLY A 107 5.48 19.64 0.18
CA GLY A 107 4.27 19.77 -0.65
C GLY A 107 3.54 18.46 -0.95
N ARG A 108 4.04 17.32 -0.47
CA ARG A 108 3.54 15.96 -0.79
C ARG A 108 3.70 15.61 -2.29
N VAL A 109 3.46 14.35 -2.62
CA VAL A 109 3.36 13.92 -4.02
C VAL A 109 2.09 14.51 -4.66
N THR A 110 2.24 15.17 -5.80
CA THR A 110 1.16 15.76 -6.61
C THR A 110 1.05 15.07 -7.97
N ALA A 111 -0.08 15.24 -8.67
CA ALA A 111 -0.27 14.69 -10.01
C ALA A 111 0.72 15.29 -11.01
N GLU A 112 1.05 16.57 -10.85
CA GLU A 112 2.01 17.30 -11.67
C GLU A 112 3.42 16.75 -11.49
N LEU A 113 3.84 16.45 -10.25
CA LEU A 113 5.14 15.84 -9.97
C LEU A 113 5.25 14.45 -10.63
N VAL A 114 4.22 13.62 -10.50
CA VAL A 114 4.17 12.31 -11.16
C VAL A 114 4.26 12.46 -12.68
N ALA A 115 3.52 13.40 -13.27
CA ALA A 115 3.55 13.67 -14.69
C ALA A 115 4.93 14.17 -15.16
N GLU A 116 5.60 15.02 -14.38
CA GLU A 116 6.95 15.48 -14.66
C GLU A 116 7.96 14.33 -14.64
N VAL A 117 7.98 13.52 -13.58
CA VAL A 117 8.87 12.35 -13.47
C VAL A 117 8.66 11.42 -14.67
N ARG A 118 7.40 11.12 -15.02
CA ARG A 118 7.07 10.30 -16.19
C ARG A 118 7.61 10.90 -17.48
N ALA A 119 7.32 12.18 -17.73
CA ALA A 119 7.73 12.87 -18.96
C ALA A 119 9.26 12.88 -19.10
N ARG A 120 10.00 13.13 -18.02
CA ARG A 120 11.47 13.10 -18.03
C ARG A 120 12.01 11.71 -18.33
N LEU A 121 11.51 10.68 -17.63
CA LEU A 121 11.89 9.29 -17.89
C LEU A 121 11.61 8.89 -19.34
N ASP A 122 10.45 9.25 -19.88
CA ASP A 122 10.08 8.91 -21.26
C ASP A 122 10.96 9.62 -22.29
N GLN A 123 11.28 10.90 -22.07
CA GLN A 123 12.20 11.67 -22.93
C GLN A 123 13.62 11.09 -22.93
N ALA A 124 14.05 10.52 -21.81
CA ALA A 124 15.33 9.81 -21.68
C ALA A 124 15.28 8.37 -22.22
N GLY A 125 14.13 7.89 -22.69
CA GLY A 125 13.96 6.53 -23.23
C GLY A 125 13.69 5.45 -22.18
N HIS A 126 13.38 5.82 -20.94
CA HIS A 126 13.13 4.92 -19.81
C HIS A 126 11.63 4.73 -19.50
N SER A 127 10.83 4.48 -20.54
CA SER A 127 9.37 4.30 -20.41
C SER A 127 8.94 3.02 -19.70
N HIS A 128 9.88 2.08 -19.49
CA HIS A 128 9.66 0.85 -18.73
C HIS A 128 9.60 1.07 -17.22
N VAL A 129 10.29 2.09 -16.70
CA VAL A 129 10.41 2.38 -15.26
C VAL A 129 9.06 2.76 -14.69
N LYS A 130 8.52 1.98 -13.75
CA LYS A 130 7.21 2.21 -13.11
C LYS A 130 7.24 3.32 -12.05
N ILE A 131 6.10 3.97 -11.80
CA ILE A 131 5.97 5.00 -10.76
C ILE A 131 5.00 4.52 -9.66
N ALA A 132 5.54 4.30 -8.47
CA ALA A 132 4.77 4.04 -7.27
C ALA A 132 4.64 5.31 -6.42
N VAL A 133 3.47 5.53 -5.80
CA VAL A 133 3.23 6.65 -4.88
C VAL A 133 2.86 6.10 -3.51
N SER A 134 3.45 6.67 -2.45
CA SER A 134 3.08 6.40 -1.07
C SER A 134 2.97 7.70 -0.25
N GLY A 135 2.65 7.57 1.03
CA GLY A 135 2.64 8.70 1.96
C GLY A 135 1.29 9.41 2.06
N GLY A 136 0.55 9.14 3.13
CA GLY A 136 -0.72 9.84 3.43
C GLY A 136 -1.82 9.65 2.39
N LEU A 137 -1.84 8.52 1.70
CA LEU A 137 -2.87 8.18 0.71
C LEU A 137 -4.15 7.65 1.38
N ASP A 138 -5.28 8.06 0.83
CA ASP A 138 -6.63 7.56 1.09
C ASP A 138 -7.40 7.47 -0.25
N ALA A 139 -8.69 7.12 -0.19
CA ALA A 139 -9.53 7.00 -1.37
C ALA A 139 -9.68 8.32 -2.14
N GLU A 140 -9.71 9.46 -1.46
CA GLU A 140 -9.83 10.78 -2.08
C GLU A 140 -8.56 11.15 -2.84
N ARG A 141 -7.37 10.97 -2.22
CA ARG A 141 -6.09 11.23 -2.89
C ARG A 141 -5.88 10.31 -4.10
N ILE A 142 -6.22 9.02 -3.99
CA ILE A 142 -6.15 8.11 -5.14
C ILE A 142 -7.12 8.58 -6.23
N GLY A 143 -8.32 9.02 -5.86
CA GLY A 143 -9.28 9.63 -6.77
C GLY A 143 -8.74 10.87 -7.49
N TYR A 144 -8.03 11.74 -6.77
CA TYR A 144 -7.36 12.92 -7.33
C TYR A 144 -6.35 12.55 -8.42
N PHE A 145 -5.43 11.60 -8.15
CA PHE A 145 -4.45 11.16 -9.16
C PHE A 145 -5.14 10.58 -10.40
N ARG A 146 -6.18 9.76 -10.21
CA ARG A 146 -6.95 9.17 -11.30
C ARG A 146 -7.69 10.22 -12.13
N ALA A 147 -8.34 11.18 -11.48
CA ALA A 147 -9.07 12.26 -12.15
C ALA A 147 -8.13 13.18 -12.96
N ALA A 148 -6.91 13.40 -12.47
CA ALA A 148 -5.87 14.14 -13.19
C ALA A 148 -5.20 13.34 -14.32
N GLY A 149 -5.51 12.05 -14.47
CA GLY A 149 -4.84 11.17 -15.43
C GLY A 149 -3.35 10.97 -15.12
N ALA A 150 -2.95 11.10 -13.85
CA ALA A 150 -1.56 10.97 -13.45
C ALA A 150 -1.06 9.53 -13.70
N PRO A 151 0.12 9.34 -14.33
CA PRO A 151 0.66 8.03 -14.68
C PRO A 151 1.27 7.32 -13.45
N VAL A 152 0.40 6.90 -12.51
CA VAL A 152 0.78 6.10 -11.33
C VAL A 152 0.49 4.63 -11.58
N ASP A 153 1.51 3.78 -11.42
CA ASP A 153 1.39 2.33 -11.58
C ASP A 153 0.97 1.62 -10.28
N ALA A 154 1.36 2.15 -9.11
CA ALA A 154 1.05 1.52 -7.83
C ALA A 154 0.85 2.54 -6.69
N PHE A 155 -0.03 2.21 -5.74
CA PHE A 155 -0.29 3.02 -4.54
C PHE A 155 0.03 2.25 -3.25
N GLY A 156 0.90 2.82 -2.41
CA GLY A 156 1.20 2.31 -1.08
C GLY A 156 0.32 2.96 -0.01
N VAL A 157 -0.74 2.26 0.40
CA VAL A 157 -1.71 2.78 1.38
C VAL A 157 -1.43 2.25 2.79
N GLY A 158 -1.28 3.18 3.74
CA GLY A 158 -0.89 2.90 5.12
C GLY A 158 -2.00 3.18 6.12
N SER A 159 -1.89 4.34 6.76
CA SER A 159 -2.74 4.78 7.87
C SER A 159 -4.22 4.78 7.55
N ALA A 160 -4.63 5.16 6.33
CA ALA A 160 -6.04 5.21 5.94
C ALA A 160 -6.76 3.86 6.09
N ILE A 161 -6.06 2.75 5.86
CA ILE A 161 -6.61 1.40 6.05
C ILE A 161 -6.49 0.97 7.52
N SER A 162 -5.30 1.11 8.11
CA SER A 162 -5.06 0.60 9.47
C SER A 162 -5.79 1.38 10.56
N ALA A 163 -6.19 2.63 10.28
CA ALA A 163 -6.94 3.49 11.20
C ALA A 163 -8.45 3.47 10.92
N ALA A 164 -8.94 2.57 10.05
CA ALA A 164 -10.36 2.44 9.79
C ALA A 164 -11.13 2.16 11.08
N SER A 165 -12.23 2.88 11.29
CA SER A 165 -13.10 2.68 12.44
C SER A 165 -13.70 1.27 12.43
N ALA A 166 -13.78 0.67 13.61
CA ALA A 166 -14.48 -0.58 13.78
C ALA A 166 -15.96 -0.43 13.38
N ILE A 167 -16.51 -1.47 12.74
CA ILE A 167 -17.95 -1.57 12.51
C ILE A 167 -18.59 -1.97 13.84
N ASP A 168 -19.53 -1.16 14.33
CA ASP A 168 -20.23 -1.41 15.58
C ASP A 168 -21.26 -2.55 15.40
N PHE A 169 -20.81 -3.78 15.66
CA PHE A 169 -21.66 -4.96 15.62
C PHE A 169 -22.24 -5.27 17.00
N THR A 170 -23.55 -5.46 17.06
CA THR A 170 -24.25 -5.96 18.26
C THR A 170 -24.73 -7.39 18.05
N ALA A 171 -24.47 -8.26 19.03
CA ALA A 171 -25.09 -9.58 19.11
C ALA A 171 -26.31 -9.53 20.04
N ASP A 172 -27.49 -9.87 19.52
CA ASP A 172 -28.75 -9.84 20.25
C ASP A 172 -29.48 -11.17 20.13
N ILE A 173 -30.05 -11.66 21.23
CA ILE A 173 -30.96 -12.81 21.20
C ILE A 173 -32.23 -12.42 20.43
N LYS A 174 -32.62 -13.23 19.45
CA LYS A 174 -33.85 -13.06 18.65
C LYS A 174 -34.86 -14.19 18.83
N GLU A 175 -34.47 -15.27 19.49
CA GLU A 175 -35.31 -16.45 19.75
C GLU A 175 -34.83 -17.18 21.01
N VAL A 176 -35.76 -17.68 21.81
CA VAL A 176 -35.50 -18.52 22.99
C VAL A 176 -36.48 -19.70 22.94
N ASP A 177 -35.95 -20.93 22.98
CA ASP A 177 -36.75 -22.17 22.91
C ASP A 177 -37.76 -22.21 21.75
N GLY A 178 -37.35 -21.76 20.56
CA GLY A 178 -38.21 -21.69 19.37
C GLY A 178 -39.24 -20.57 19.38
N ARG A 179 -39.24 -19.70 20.41
CA ARG A 179 -40.16 -18.57 20.52
C ARG A 179 -39.47 -17.25 20.12
N PRO A 180 -39.99 -16.53 19.12
CA PRO A 180 -39.47 -15.21 18.73
C PRO A 180 -39.55 -14.21 19.90
N VAL A 181 -38.39 -13.74 20.38
CA VAL A 181 -38.29 -12.72 21.44
C VAL A 181 -37.09 -11.81 21.17
N ALA A 182 -37.18 -10.52 21.51
CA ALA A 182 -36.04 -9.59 21.39
C ALA A 182 -36.18 -8.40 22.35
N LYS A 183 -35.08 -7.69 22.60
CA LYS A 183 -35.10 -6.40 23.31
C LYS A 183 -35.74 -5.29 22.46
N ARG A 184 -36.12 -4.19 23.11
CA ARG A 184 -36.63 -2.98 22.42
C ARG A 184 -35.64 -2.50 21.35
N GLY A 185 -36.16 -2.11 20.19
CA GLY A 185 -35.35 -1.67 19.04
C GLY A 185 -34.81 -2.79 18.15
N ARG A 186 -35.25 -4.04 18.37
CA ARG A 186 -34.94 -5.20 17.52
C ARG A 186 -36.22 -5.94 17.17
N ILE A 187 -36.27 -6.53 15.98
CA ILE A 187 -37.41 -7.31 15.49
C ILE A 187 -37.28 -8.75 16.02
N PRO A 188 -38.20 -9.32 16.80
CA PRO A 188 -38.12 -10.72 17.24
C PRO A 188 -38.10 -11.73 16.08
N GLY A 189 -37.49 -12.90 16.29
CA GLY A 189 -37.46 -14.02 15.33
C GLY A 189 -36.25 -14.03 14.42
N LEU A 190 -36.05 -15.17 13.74
CA LEU A 190 -34.98 -15.37 12.77
C LEU A 190 -35.11 -14.36 11.63
N THR A 191 -33.99 -13.73 11.26
CA THR A 191 -33.90 -12.91 10.05
C THR A 191 -33.33 -13.78 8.94
N GLU A 192 -34.15 -14.18 7.97
CA GLU A 192 -33.66 -14.87 6.79
C GLU A 192 -32.75 -13.96 5.98
N ASN A 193 -31.55 -14.43 5.68
CA ASN A 193 -30.65 -13.75 4.76
C ASN A 193 -30.05 -14.81 3.83
N PRO A 194 -30.43 -14.83 2.54
CA PRO A 194 -29.98 -15.88 1.60
C PRO A 194 -28.46 -15.83 1.36
N ARG A 195 -27.78 -14.75 1.76
CA ARG A 195 -26.31 -14.63 1.67
C ARG A 195 -25.59 -15.15 2.91
N LEU A 196 -26.28 -15.41 4.01
CA LEU A 196 -25.68 -15.96 5.23
C LEU A 196 -25.76 -17.49 5.21
N LYS A 197 -24.68 -18.13 5.66
CA LYS A 197 -24.62 -19.57 5.85
C LYS A 197 -24.42 -19.84 7.33
N ARG A 198 -25.12 -20.85 7.85
CA ARG A 198 -24.88 -21.37 9.19
C ARG A 198 -23.48 -21.94 9.24
N LEU A 199 -22.66 -21.47 10.18
CA LEU A 199 -21.36 -22.03 10.49
C LEU A 199 -21.53 -22.96 11.69
N GLU A 200 -21.13 -24.21 11.54
CA GLU A 200 -20.89 -25.11 12.67
C GLU A 200 -19.47 -24.80 13.14
N LEU A 201 -19.35 -24.07 14.25
CA LEU A 201 -18.07 -23.68 14.87
C LEU A 201 -17.61 -24.73 15.87
#